data_AF-A0A958GYQ0-F1
#
_entry.id   AF-A0A958GYQ0-F1
#
_cell.length_a   1.000
_cell.length_b   1.000
_cell.length_c   1.000
_cell.angle_alpha   90.00
_cell.angle_beta   90.00
_cell.angle_gamma   90.00
#
_symmetry.space_group_name_H-M   'P 1'
#
loop_
_entity.id
_entity.type
_entity.pdbx_description
1 polymer ?
#
loop_
_entity_poly.entity_id
_entity_poly.type
_entity_poly.pdbx_seq_one_letter_code
_entity_poly.pdbx_strand_id
1 'polypeptide(L)'
;TFDELRLLTNFQLDDQNLLSVILLAQPEIERRIDKHPAYEPLRQRIGVRFHLSALSEEETARYVQHRLEVAGASAPVFTSAAIHEIWRYSGGTPRKINNLAANALIEGFGREQLPIGDDVIADVARELRMSPVKE
;
A
#
# COMPACT_ATOMS: atom_id res chain seq x y z
N THR A 1 4.94 1.11 28.69
CA THR A 1 3.97 -0.01 28.45
C THR A 1 2.73 0.57 27.75
N PHE A 2 1.87 -0.20 27.05
CA PHE A 2 0.68 0.36 26.37
C PHE A 2 -0.32 1.07 27.32
N ASP A 3 -0.15 0.91 28.64
CA ASP A 3 -0.91 1.61 29.68
C ASP A 3 -0.82 3.14 29.62
N GLU A 4 0.29 3.69 29.15
CA GLU A 4 0.49 5.14 29.05
C GLU A 4 -0.39 5.76 27.94
N LEU A 5 -0.72 5.01 26.88
CA LEU A 5 -1.63 5.48 25.82
C LEU A 5 -3.05 5.74 26.35
N ARG A 6 -3.45 5.04 27.41
CA ARG A 6 -4.72 5.30 28.10
C ARG A 6 -4.75 6.70 28.73
N LEU A 7 -3.63 7.15 29.29
CA LEU A 7 -3.53 8.46 29.92
C LEU A 7 -3.63 9.58 28.86
N LEU A 8 -3.01 9.37 27.70
CA LEU A 8 -3.08 10.31 26.58
C LEU A 8 -4.50 10.44 26.01
N THR A 9 -5.22 9.34 25.90
CA THR A 9 -6.63 9.35 25.41
C THR A 9 -7.64 9.89 26.42
N ASN A 10 -7.23 10.11 27.68
CA ASN A 10 -8.03 10.77 28.71
C ASN A 10 -7.88 12.30 28.71
N PHE A 11 -7.07 12.86 27.81
CA PHE A 11 -6.88 14.30 27.73
C PHE A 11 -8.06 14.94 27.00
N GLN A 12 -9.12 15.23 27.75
CA GLN A 12 -10.36 15.85 27.30
C GLN A 12 -10.58 17.16 28.07
N LEU A 13 -10.98 18.21 27.37
CA LEU A 13 -11.72 19.33 27.99
C LEU A 13 -13.22 18.98 27.90
N ASP A 14 -14.06 19.59 28.75
CA ASP A 14 -15.46 19.21 28.99
C ASP A 14 -16.34 19.01 27.72
N ASP A 15 -15.94 19.55 26.56
CA ASP A 15 -16.66 19.44 25.29
C ASP A 15 -15.85 18.83 24.11
N GLN A 16 -14.54 18.57 24.25
CA GLN A 16 -13.67 18.23 23.10
C GLN A 16 -12.54 17.26 23.43
N ASN A 17 -12.33 16.30 22.52
CA ASN A 17 -11.12 15.48 22.48
C ASN A 17 -9.94 16.36 22.04
N LEU A 18 -9.01 16.63 22.94
CA LEU A 18 -7.82 17.44 22.64
C LEU A 18 -6.74 16.66 21.88
N LEU A 19 -6.86 15.33 21.85
CA LEU A 19 -5.90 14.43 21.22
C LEU A 19 -6.58 13.29 20.47
N SER A 20 -6.22 13.15 19.20
CA SER A 20 -6.55 11.98 18.38
C SER A 20 -5.30 11.11 18.20
N VAL A 21 -5.39 9.83 18.55
CA VAL A 21 -4.29 8.87 18.41
C VAL A 21 -4.60 7.92 17.25
N ILE A 22 -3.69 7.86 16.27
CA ILE A 22 -3.73 6.87 15.18
C ILE A 22 -2.67 5.82 15.44
N LEU A 23 -3.09 4.57 15.60
CA LEU A 23 -2.17 3.44 15.80
C LEU A 23 -1.93 2.71 14.48
N LEU A 24 -0.69 2.78 14.00
CA LEU A 24 -0.22 2.03 12.84
C LEU A 24 0.65 0.88 13.33
N ALA A 25 0.28 -0.35 12.99
CA ALA A 25 0.96 -1.53 13.47
C ALA A 25 0.85 -2.71 12.51
N GLN A 26 1.72 -3.70 12.70
CA GLN A 26 1.61 -4.98 12.00
C GLN A 26 0.45 -5.81 12.58
N PRO A 27 -0.13 -6.77 11.82
CA PRO A 27 -1.27 -7.58 12.26
C PRO A 27 -1.07 -8.33 13.59
N GLU A 28 0.19 -8.59 13.97
CA GLU A 28 0.58 -9.19 15.25
C GLU A 28 0.12 -8.35 16.44
N ILE A 29 0.18 -7.02 16.32
CA ILE A 29 -0.20 -6.09 17.39
C ILE A 29 -1.70 -6.08 17.59
N GLU A 30 -2.48 -6.14 16.50
CA GLU A 30 -3.93 -6.28 16.58
C GLU A 30 -4.31 -7.54 17.37
N ARG A 31 -3.73 -8.69 16.98
CA ARG A 31 -3.95 -9.97 17.68
C ARG A 31 -3.53 -9.90 19.15
N ARG A 32 -2.46 -9.17 19.47
CA ARG A 32 -1.97 -9.00 20.83
C ARG A 32 -2.92 -8.13 21.67
N ILE A 33 -3.41 -7.02 21.13
CA ILE A 33 -4.39 -6.14 21.78
C ILE A 33 -5.69 -6.90 22.06
N ASP A 34 -6.12 -7.77 21.13
CA ASP A 34 -7.38 -8.50 21.28
C ASP A 34 -7.32 -9.65 22.28
N LYS A 35 -6.18 -10.32 22.40
CA LYS A 35 -6.06 -11.56 23.18
C LYS A 35 -5.55 -11.36 24.60
N HIS A 36 -4.82 -10.29 24.88
CA HIS A 36 -4.14 -10.12 26.16
C HIS A 36 -4.96 -9.26 27.13
N PRO A 37 -5.37 -9.79 28.31
CA PRO A 37 -6.26 -9.08 29.24
C PRO A 37 -5.77 -7.70 29.68
N ALA A 38 -4.45 -7.51 29.79
CA ALA A 38 -3.85 -6.22 30.14
C ALA A 38 -4.20 -5.09 29.15
N TYR A 39 -4.61 -5.39 27.92
CA TYR A 39 -4.94 -4.38 26.90
C TYR A 39 -6.45 -4.14 26.74
N GLU A 40 -7.30 -4.78 27.55
CA GLU A 40 -8.75 -4.57 27.52
C GLU A 40 -9.15 -3.08 27.61
N PRO A 41 -8.57 -2.26 28.52
CA PRO A 41 -8.94 -0.85 28.62
C PRO A 41 -8.59 -0.03 27.39
N LEU A 42 -7.49 -0.38 26.70
CA LEU A 42 -7.10 0.25 25.45
C LEU A 42 -8.02 -0.19 24.32
N ARG A 43 -8.34 -1.49 24.26
CA ARG A 43 -9.21 -2.09 23.23
C ARG A 43 -10.58 -1.42 23.18
N GLN A 44 -11.17 -1.12 24.34
CA GLN A 44 -12.46 -0.43 24.47
C GLN A 44 -12.44 1.02 23.95
N ARG A 45 -11.26 1.64 23.80
CA ARG A 45 -11.10 3.03 23.33
C ARG A 45 -10.80 3.13 21.84
N ILE A 46 -10.56 2.01 21.16
CA ILE A 46 -10.31 2.00 19.73
C ILE A 46 -11.67 2.08 19.02
N GLY A 47 -12.08 3.29 18.64
CA GLY A 47 -13.37 3.54 17.98
C GLY A 47 -13.44 3.08 16.53
N VAL A 48 -12.30 3.02 15.83
CA VAL A 48 -12.22 2.60 14.42
C VAL A 48 -11.05 1.64 14.26
N ARG A 49 -11.31 0.53 13.57
CA ARG A 49 -10.32 -0.49 13.22
C ARG A 49 -10.37 -0.71 11.74
N PHE A 50 -9.21 -0.70 11.09
CA PHE A 50 -9.10 -0.88 9.66
C PHE A 50 -7.87 -1.69 9.31
N HIS A 51 -8.06 -2.70 8.46
CA HIS A 51 -6.96 -3.48 7.90
C HIS A 51 -6.71 -3.04 6.46
N LEU A 52 -5.53 -2.46 6.22
CA LEU A 52 -5.09 -2.07 4.88
C LEU A 52 -4.80 -3.32 4.05
N SER A 53 -5.73 -3.65 3.15
CA SER A 53 -5.58 -4.73 2.18
C SER A 53 -4.75 -4.27 0.97
N ALA A 54 -4.26 -5.21 0.18
CA ALA A 54 -3.65 -4.90 -1.10
C ALA A 54 -4.68 -4.28 -2.06
N LEU A 55 -4.19 -3.50 -3.02
CA LEU A 55 -5.03 -2.83 -4.01
C LEU A 55 -5.65 -3.85 -4.99
N SER A 56 -6.90 -3.61 -5.40
CA SER A 56 -7.48 -4.30 -6.55
C SER A 56 -6.71 -3.96 -7.84
N GLU A 57 -7.05 -4.63 -8.94
CA GLU A 57 -6.50 -4.29 -10.26
C GLU A 57 -6.85 -2.84 -10.65
N GLU A 58 -8.11 -2.44 -10.47
CA GLU A 58 -8.57 -1.09 -10.77
C GLU A 58 -7.93 -0.05 -9.85
N GLU A 59 -7.79 -0.37 -8.56
CA GLU A 59 -7.08 0.49 -7.61
C GLU A 59 -5.59 0.62 -7.96
N THR A 60 -4.97 -0.45 -8.44
CA THR A 60 -3.58 -0.44 -8.91
C THR A 60 -3.44 0.45 -10.14
N ALA A 61 -4.37 0.35 -11.11
CA ALA A 61 -4.39 1.24 -12.27
C ALA A 61 -4.49 2.72 -11.86
N ARG A 62 -5.43 3.05 -10.97
CA ARG A 62 -5.58 4.43 -10.44
C ARG A 62 -4.35 4.89 -9.66
N TYR A 63 -3.76 4.00 -8.87
CA TYR A 63 -2.57 4.29 -8.08
C TYR A 63 -1.37 4.63 -8.98
N VAL A 64 -1.10 3.80 -9.99
CA VAL A 64 -0.01 4.02 -10.95
C VAL A 64 -0.25 5.31 -11.72
N GLN A 65 -1.47 5.52 -12.22
CA GLN A 65 -1.83 6.75 -12.94
C GLN A 65 -1.61 8.00 -12.08
N HIS A 66 -2.13 8.02 -10.85
CA HIS A 66 -1.96 9.14 -9.93
C HIS A 66 -0.47 9.43 -9.64
N ARG A 67 0.34 8.38 -9.45
CA ARG A 67 1.79 8.52 -9.22
C ARG A 67 2.51 9.14 -10.42
N LEU A 68 2.12 8.77 -11.63
CA LEU A 68 2.65 9.34 -12.87
C LEU A 68 2.24 10.80 -13.05
N GLU A 69 0.99 11.14 -12.76
CA GLU A 69 0.50 12.52 -12.77
C GLU A 69 1.28 13.41 -11.80
N VAL A 70 1.51 12.93 -10.57
CA VAL A 70 2.33 13.63 -9.57
C VAL A 70 3.78 13.79 -10.04
N ALA A 71 4.30 12.84 -10.82
CA ALA A 71 5.62 12.94 -11.45
C ALA A 71 5.65 13.84 -12.70
N GLY A 72 4.51 14.37 -13.15
CA GLY A 72 4.41 15.28 -14.29
C GLY A 72 4.19 14.59 -15.65
N ALA A 73 3.81 13.31 -15.67
CA ALA A 73 3.48 12.64 -16.91
C ALA A 73 2.22 13.24 -17.57
N SER A 74 2.33 13.62 -18.83
CA SER A 74 1.23 14.19 -19.63
C SER A 74 0.63 13.21 -20.64
N ALA A 75 1.24 12.04 -20.80
CA ALA A 75 0.84 11.00 -21.74
C ALA A 75 0.84 9.62 -21.06
N PRO A 76 0.11 8.63 -21.59
CA PRO A 76 0.13 7.26 -21.08
C PRO A 76 1.55 6.67 -21.11
N VAL A 77 2.06 6.29 -19.93
CA VAL A 77 3.40 5.71 -19.79
C VAL A 77 3.37 4.18 -19.85
N PHE A 78 2.27 3.57 -19.40
CA PHE A 78 2.03 2.13 -19.45
C PHE A 78 0.78 1.83 -20.28
N THR A 79 0.81 0.73 -21.03
CA THR A 79 -0.39 0.15 -21.65
C THR A 79 -1.31 -0.49 -20.60
N SER A 80 -2.58 -0.71 -20.92
CA SER A 80 -3.50 -1.43 -20.03
C SER A 80 -3.01 -2.86 -19.73
N ALA A 81 -2.38 -3.53 -20.70
CA ALA A 81 -1.78 -4.85 -20.51
C ALA A 81 -0.60 -4.80 -19.53
N ALA A 82 0.25 -3.77 -19.61
CA ALA A 82 1.32 -3.56 -18.64
C ALA A 82 0.78 -3.33 -17.22
N ILE A 83 -0.30 -2.55 -17.07
CA ILE A 83 -0.94 -2.34 -15.76
C ILE A 83 -1.49 -3.65 -15.18
N HIS A 84 -2.13 -4.48 -16.01
CA HIS A 84 -2.60 -5.80 -15.61
C HIS A 84 -1.42 -6.67 -15.11
N GLU A 85 -0.32 -6.75 -15.87
CA GLU A 85 0.87 -7.49 -15.45
C GLU A 85 1.51 -6.93 -14.17
N ILE A 86 1.53 -5.59 -14.01
CA ILE A 86 2.00 -4.95 -12.79
C ILE A 86 1.17 -5.42 -11.60
N TRP A 87 -0.17 -5.43 -11.72
CA TRP A 87 -1.04 -5.95 -10.67
C TRP A 87 -0.79 -7.44 -10.42
N ARG A 88 -0.70 -8.25 -11.48
CA ARG A 88 -0.48 -9.70 -11.41
C ARG A 88 0.79 -10.08 -10.66
N TYR A 89 1.92 -9.41 -10.93
CA TYR A 89 3.18 -9.69 -10.22
C TYR A 89 3.28 -9.02 -8.86
N SER A 90 2.66 -7.86 -8.67
CA SER A 90 2.72 -7.15 -7.39
C SER A 90 1.70 -7.65 -6.37
N GLY A 91 0.62 -8.27 -6.81
CA GLY A 91 -0.55 -8.58 -5.99
C GLY A 91 -1.16 -7.35 -5.34
N GLY A 92 -1.18 -6.21 -6.05
CA GLY A 92 -1.71 -4.96 -5.53
C GLY A 92 -0.90 -4.30 -4.41
N THR A 93 0.29 -4.82 -4.07
CA THR A 93 1.10 -4.27 -2.98
C THR A 93 1.86 -3.03 -3.46
N PRO A 94 1.62 -1.81 -2.90
CA PRO A 94 2.22 -0.57 -3.41
C PRO A 94 3.74 -0.58 -3.53
N ARG A 95 4.43 -1.21 -2.57
CA ARG A 95 5.89 -1.37 -2.62
C ARG A 95 6.35 -2.17 -3.84
N LYS A 96 5.66 -3.29 -4.13
CA LYS A 96 5.98 -4.15 -5.28
C LYS A 96 5.61 -3.46 -6.59
N ILE A 97 4.45 -2.79 -6.65
CA ILE A 97 4.03 -1.97 -7.79
C ILE A 97 5.11 -0.95 -8.13
N ASN A 98 5.54 -0.16 -7.15
CA ASN A 98 6.56 0.89 -7.37
C ASN A 98 7.89 0.31 -7.83
N ASN A 99 8.35 -0.79 -7.24
CA ASN A 99 9.60 -1.43 -7.65
C ASN A 99 9.53 -1.92 -9.10
N LEU A 100 8.43 -2.60 -9.47
CA LEU A 100 8.24 -3.12 -10.81
C LEU A 100 8.14 -1.99 -11.85
N ALA A 101 7.30 -0.98 -11.57
CA ALA A 101 7.13 0.17 -12.44
C ALA A 101 8.43 0.97 -12.60
N ALA A 102 9.19 1.21 -11.53
CA ALA A 102 10.44 1.96 -11.61
C ALA A 102 11.50 1.27 -12.49
N ASN A 103 11.66 -0.05 -12.35
CA ASN A 103 12.58 -0.81 -13.20
C ASN A 103 12.08 -0.87 -14.65
N ALA A 104 10.77 -1.03 -14.86
CA ALA A 104 10.17 -1.00 -16.19
C ALA A 104 10.36 0.35 -16.90
N LEU A 105 10.33 1.47 -16.17
CA LEU A 105 10.62 2.79 -16.73
C LEU A 105 12.08 2.91 -17.21
N ILE A 106 13.02 2.36 -16.44
CA ILE A 106 14.45 2.34 -16.82
C ILE A 106 14.66 1.48 -18.06
N GLU A 107 14.06 0.29 -18.09
CA GLU A 107 14.18 -0.63 -19.21
C GLU A 107 13.46 -0.13 -20.47
N GLY A 108 12.24 0.39 -20.32
CA GLY A 108 11.48 1.00 -21.41
C GLY A 108 12.19 2.21 -22.00
N PHE A 109 12.86 3.01 -21.18
CA PHE A 109 13.72 4.10 -21.67
C PHE A 109 14.91 3.55 -22.49
N GLY A 110 15.59 2.52 -22.00
CA GLY A 110 16.68 1.87 -22.74
C GLY A 110 16.25 1.22 -24.07
N ARG A 111 14.99 0.80 -24.17
CA ARG A 111 14.38 0.23 -25.39
C ARG A 111 13.72 1.28 -26.30
N GLU A 112 13.73 2.56 -25.92
CA GLU A 112 12.97 3.64 -26.58
C GLU A 112 11.47 3.31 -26.77
N GLN A 113 10.88 2.57 -25.82
CA GLN A 113 9.52 2.07 -25.91
C GLN A 113 8.58 2.83 -24.96
N LEU A 114 7.76 3.69 -25.54
CA LEU A 114 6.66 4.40 -24.86
C LEU A 114 5.38 4.30 -25.74
N PRO A 115 4.24 3.84 -25.20
CA PRO A 115 4.03 3.35 -23.84
C PRO A 115 4.68 1.98 -23.60
N ILE A 116 5.02 1.70 -22.34
CA ILE A 116 5.59 0.43 -21.89
C ILE A 116 4.53 -0.67 -21.96
N GLY A 117 4.89 -1.78 -22.62
CA GLY A 117 4.06 -2.97 -22.81
C GLY A 117 4.20 -4.00 -21.69
N ASP A 118 3.35 -5.02 -21.72
CA ASP A 118 3.36 -6.17 -20.83
C ASP A 118 4.65 -7.01 -20.96
N ASP A 119 5.27 -7.01 -22.14
CA ASP A 119 6.55 -7.66 -22.43
C ASP A 119 7.67 -7.16 -21.51
N VAL A 120 7.81 -5.83 -21.39
CA VAL A 120 8.81 -5.21 -20.51
C VAL A 120 8.50 -5.51 -19.05
N ILE A 121 7.23 -5.50 -18.65
CA ILE A 121 6.85 -5.86 -17.27
C ILE A 121 7.22 -7.30 -16.95
N ALA A 122 6.96 -8.24 -17.86
CA ALA A 122 7.28 -9.64 -17.69
C ALA A 122 8.80 -9.89 -17.61
N ASP A 123 9.59 -9.15 -18.40
CA ASP A 123 11.05 -9.21 -18.37
C ASP A 123 11.60 -8.71 -17.02
N VAL A 124 11.19 -7.52 -16.59
CA VAL A 124 11.58 -6.95 -15.28
C VAL A 124 11.14 -7.87 -14.13
N ALA A 125 9.91 -8.40 -14.19
CA ALA A 125 9.41 -9.30 -13.16
C ALA A 125 10.28 -10.56 -13.03
N ARG A 126 10.76 -11.09 -14.16
CA ARG A 126 11.68 -12.24 -14.20
C ARG A 126 13.03 -11.90 -13.58
N GLU A 127 13.59 -10.74 -13.89
CA GLU A 127 14.85 -10.25 -13.30
C GLU A 127 14.75 -10.06 -11.78
N LEU A 128 13.63 -9.48 -11.34
CA LEU A 128 13.32 -9.28 -9.93
C LEU A 128 12.90 -10.58 -9.21
N ARG A 129 12.88 -11.72 -9.94
CA ARG A 129 12.44 -13.05 -9.44
C ARG A 129 11.07 -13.00 -8.77
N MET A 130 10.16 -12.20 -9.31
CA MET A 130 8.79 -12.10 -8.84
C MET A 130 7.98 -13.27 -9.38
N SER A 131 7.04 -13.76 -8.57
CA SER A 131 6.06 -14.77 -8.99
C SER A 131 4.70 -14.09 -9.14
N PRO A 132 3.94 -14.39 -10.20
CA PRO A 132 2.60 -13.85 -10.35
C PRO A 132 1.71 -14.39 -9.22
N VAL A 133 0.76 -13.57 -8.78
CA VAL A 133 -0.30 -14.02 -7.88
C VAL A 133 -1.14 -15.05 -8.62
N LYS A 134 -1.44 -16.16 -7.95
CA LYS A 134 -2.35 -17.18 -8.48
C LYS A 134 -3.77 -16.62 -8.51
N GLU A 135 -4.43 -16.71 -9.65
CA GLU A 135 -5.88 -16.48 -9.78
C GLU A 135 -6.69 -17.40 -8.86
#